data_AF-A0A6C0LMF3-F1
#
_entry.id   AF-A0A6C0LMF3-F1
#
_cell.length_a   1.000
_cell.length_b   1.000
_cell.length_c   1.000
_cell.angle_alpha   90.00
_cell.angle_beta   90.00
_cell.angle_gamma   90.00
#
_symmetry.space_group_name_H-M   'P 1'
#
loop_
_entity.id
_entity.type
_entity.pdbx_description
1 polymer ?
#
loop_
_entity_poly.entity_id
_entity_poly.type
_entity_poly.pdbx_seq_one_letter_code
_entity_poly.pdbx_strand_id
1 'polypeptide(L)'
;MKKLPFIIVFDIDHAIIGNISTVVEEWHLIRYIYNICKKKGINAKCPLPVLKDFQDELNNGLLRPNTKDFLTFCNKKFKNAEVFLYTNSSYSWTNGGLGTNIEKALKIKINRPFFTRENSSPMGKSLANTYPIMMKSLAKRYPSLKDENVCEYVLQNRLIFIDDIADNIIQYKGRQLVCPRYNFWNKYDVYDRLLTKYKIAPEIFDDKDILNYLHENKILVYNANGNEFQKNKEYIAIEKAYRAIREELTRKQEIADANGKPVVVVADTYFNNLIKELSKKKISDEVLTDKNIELINGKLLSR
;
A
#
# COMPACT_ATOMS: atom_id res chain seq x y z
N MET A 1 32.36 -17.44 0.47
CA MET A 1 31.47 -16.81 -0.53
C MET A 1 31.27 -15.34 -0.19
N LYS A 2 31.34 -14.43 -1.17
CA LYS A 2 31.08 -12.99 -0.94
C LYS A 2 29.64 -12.83 -0.46
N LYS A 3 29.42 -12.02 0.58
CA LYS A 3 28.09 -11.72 1.11
C LYS A 3 27.35 -10.82 0.12
N LEU A 4 26.32 -11.34 -0.56
CA LEU A 4 25.50 -10.58 -1.52
C LEU A 4 24.06 -10.40 -1.00
N PRO A 5 23.42 -9.26 -1.27
CA PRO A 5 22.02 -9.06 -0.92
C PRO A 5 21.09 -9.88 -1.84
N PHE A 6 19.90 -10.20 -1.35
CA PHE A 6 18.76 -10.56 -2.18
C PHE A 6 17.73 -9.44 -2.09
N ILE A 7 17.49 -8.74 -3.19
CA ILE A 7 16.72 -7.49 -3.21
C ILE A 7 15.27 -7.79 -3.59
N ILE A 8 14.36 -7.31 -2.76
CA ILE A 8 12.92 -7.40 -3.00
C ILE A 8 12.41 -5.98 -3.12
N VAL A 9 11.86 -5.64 -4.28
CA VAL A 9 11.23 -4.35 -4.53
C VAL A 9 9.73 -4.58 -4.64
N PHE A 10 8.95 -3.91 -3.79
CA PHE A 10 7.50 -4.01 -3.76
C PHE A 10 6.86 -2.76 -4.35
N ASP A 11 5.89 -2.94 -5.24
CA ASP A 11 4.79 -1.98 -5.28
C ASP A 11 4.01 -1.99 -3.97
N ILE A 12 3.32 -0.90 -3.68
CA ILE A 12 2.53 -0.73 -2.47
C ILE A 12 1.07 -1.08 -2.74
N ASP A 13 0.40 -0.23 -3.52
CA ASP A 13 -1.04 -0.25 -3.74
C ASP A 13 -1.43 -1.54 -4.50
N HIS A 14 -2.45 -2.26 -4.02
CA HIS A 14 -2.90 -3.56 -4.55
C HIS A 14 -1.87 -4.71 -4.56
N ALA A 15 -0.60 -4.47 -4.27
CA ALA A 15 0.41 -5.51 -4.16
C ALA A 15 0.61 -6.00 -2.72
N ILE A 16 0.93 -5.09 -1.79
CA ILE A 16 1.12 -5.39 -0.35
C ILE A 16 0.07 -4.74 0.53
N ILE A 17 -0.61 -3.69 0.07
CA ILE A 17 -1.77 -3.12 0.76
C ILE A 17 -2.99 -3.10 -0.15
N GLY A 18 -4.18 -3.18 0.46
CA GLY A 18 -5.44 -3.12 -0.26
C GLY A 18 -5.82 -1.70 -0.67
N ASN A 19 -7.12 -1.47 -0.89
CA ASN A 19 -7.64 -0.16 -1.20
C ASN A 19 -7.55 0.78 0.02
N ILE A 20 -6.62 1.74 -0.04
CA ILE A 20 -6.34 2.70 1.04
C ILE A 20 -7.18 3.99 0.93
N SER A 21 -8.16 4.07 0.02
CA SER A 21 -8.90 5.30 -0.28
C SER A 21 -9.54 5.94 0.96
N THR A 22 -10.10 5.15 1.89
CA THR A 22 -10.72 5.69 3.11
C THR A 22 -9.70 6.34 4.04
N VAL A 23 -8.48 5.80 4.15
CA VAL A 23 -7.38 6.41 4.93
C VAL A 23 -6.90 7.70 4.26
N VAL A 24 -6.85 7.72 2.94
CA VAL A 24 -6.47 8.91 2.15
C VAL A 24 -7.51 10.01 2.34
N GLU A 25 -8.80 9.69 2.26
CA GLU A 25 -9.93 10.59 2.54
C GLU A 25 -9.85 11.16 3.97
N GLU A 26 -9.65 10.31 4.97
CA GLU A 26 -9.46 10.70 6.37
C GLU A 26 -8.29 11.70 6.51
N TRP A 27 -7.14 11.40 5.90
CA TRP A 27 -5.97 12.28 5.94
C TRP A 27 -6.22 13.63 5.27
N HIS A 28 -6.87 13.65 4.11
CA HIS A 28 -7.21 14.89 3.42
C HIS A 28 -8.15 15.76 4.25
N LEU A 29 -9.17 15.16 4.87
CA LEU A 29 -10.09 15.89 5.75
C LEU A 29 -9.37 16.46 6.98
N ILE A 30 -8.49 15.69 7.64
CA ILE A 30 -7.69 16.19 8.78
C ILE A 30 -6.85 17.40 8.37
N ARG A 31 -6.17 17.31 7.22
CA ARG A 31 -5.36 18.41 6.71
C ARG A 31 -6.21 19.64 6.38
N TYR A 32 -7.38 19.43 5.79
CA TYR A 32 -8.32 20.50 5.48
C TYR A 32 -8.77 21.22 6.76
N ILE A 33 -9.28 20.47 7.75
CA ILE A 33 -9.69 20.99 9.06
C ILE A 33 -8.56 21.78 9.71
N TYR A 34 -7.35 21.21 9.76
CA TYR A 34 -6.20 21.89 10.36
C TYR A 34 -5.90 23.24 9.69
N ASN A 35 -5.94 23.30 8.36
CA ASN A 35 -5.66 24.53 7.62
C ASN A 35 -6.73 25.61 7.89
N ILE A 36 -8.00 25.23 7.96
CA ILE A 36 -9.09 26.15 8.33
C ILE A 36 -8.89 26.67 9.76
N CYS A 37 -8.61 25.77 10.72
CA CYS A 37 -8.34 26.17 12.10
C CYS A 37 -7.13 27.10 12.22
N LYS A 38 -6.06 26.83 11.46
CA LYS A 38 -4.88 27.69 11.40
C LYS A 38 -5.22 29.08 10.85
N LYS A 39 -6.01 29.15 9.78
CA LYS A 39 -6.49 30.43 9.20
C LYS A 39 -7.32 31.23 10.20
N LYS A 40 -8.08 30.56 11.07
CA LYS A 40 -8.92 31.16 12.10
C LYS A 40 -8.22 31.39 13.45
N GLY A 41 -6.95 31.03 13.59
CA GLY A 41 -6.19 31.19 14.85
C GLY A 41 -6.64 30.26 15.99
N ILE A 42 -7.33 29.16 15.69
CA ILE A 42 -7.83 28.18 16.67
C ILE A 42 -7.15 26.80 16.54
N ASN A 43 -5.97 26.75 15.93
CA ASN A 43 -5.25 25.49 15.66
C ASN A 43 -4.94 24.65 16.91
N ALA A 44 -4.91 25.26 18.11
CA ALA A 44 -4.77 24.52 19.37
C ALA A 44 -5.94 23.56 19.67
N LYS A 45 -7.11 23.80 19.05
CA LYS A 45 -8.32 22.97 19.21
C LYS A 45 -8.44 21.88 18.14
N CYS A 46 -7.56 21.86 17.14
CA CYS A 46 -7.70 21.02 15.95
C CYS A 46 -6.57 19.99 15.85
N PRO A 47 -6.79 18.87 15.16
CA PRO A 47 -5.77 17.83 15.04
C PRO A 47 -4.55 18.36 14.28
N LEU A 48 -3.35 17.96 14.70
CA LEU A 48 -2.15 18.21 13.91
C LEU A 48 -2.25 17.50 12.55
N PRO A 49 -1.74 18.09 11.45
CA PRO A 49 -1.83 17.55 10.10
C PRO A 49 -0.76 16.47 9.85
N VAL A 50 -0.39 15.73 10.89
CA VAL A 50 0.55 14.61 10.76
C VAL A 50 -0.26 13.42 10.29
N LEU A 51 0.21 12.73 9.24
CA LEU A 51 -0.40 11.47 8.83
C LEU A 51 -0.39 10.55 10.05
N LYS A 52 -1.57 10.30 10.62
CA LYS A 52 -1.67 9.49 11.81
C LYS A 52 -1.32 8.04 11.51
N ASP A 53 -0.95 7.39 12.59
CA ASP A 53 -0.77 5.96 12.65
C ASP A 53 -2.04 5.25 12.17
N PHE A 54 -1.91 4.54 11.05
CA PHE A 54 -2.97 3.69 10.49
C PHE A 54 -2.57 2.20 10.52
N GLN A 55 -1.70 1.84 11.46
CA GLN A 55 -1.33 0.45 11.68
C GLN A 55 -2.53 -0.43 12.04
N ASP A 56 -3.54 0.11 12.71
CA ASP A 56 -4.76 -0.64 13.02
C ASP A 56 -5.47 -1.09 11.74
N GLU A 57 -5.58 -0.20 10.75
CA GLU A 57 -6.19 -0.49 9.47
C GLU A 57 -5.38 -1.52 8.69
N LEU A 58 -4.03 -1.38 8.70
CA LEU A 58 -3.11 -2.36 8.14
C LEU A 58 -3.28 -3.74 8.78
N ASN A 59 -3.29 -3.82 10.11
CA ASN A 59 -3.41 -5.07 10.86
C ASN A 59 -4.81 -5.70 10.73
N ASN A 60 -5.85 -4.89 10.52
CA ASN A 60 -7.24 -5.33 10.32
C ASN A 60 -7.58 -5.63 8.85
N GLY A 61 -6.57 -6.07 8.09
CA GLY A 61 -6.74 -6.61 6.74
C GLY A 61 -6.26 -5.70 5.62
N LEU A 62 -5.96 -4.42 5.84
CA LEU A 62 -5.45 -3.59 4.74
C LEU A 62 -4.05 -4.03 4.31
N LEU A 63 -3.23 -4.61 5.19
CA LEU A 63 -1.98 -5.27 4.81
C LEU A 63 -2.28 -6.67 4.27
N ARG A 64 -1.71 -7.01 3.11
CA ARG A 64 -1.92 -8.30 2.46
C ARG A 64 -1.43 -9.45 3.36
N PRO A 65 -2.26 -10.50 3.57
CA PRO A 65 -1.90 -11.64 4.41
C PRO A 65 -0.59 -12.31 3.99
N ASN A 66 0.17 -12.80 4.98
CA ASN A 66 1.43 -13.55 4.79
C ASN A 66 2.59 -12.75 4.15
N THR A 67 2.47 -11.42 3.97
CA THR A 67 3.57 -10.57 3.47
C THR A 67 4.82 -10.69 4.35
N LYS A 68 4.64 -10.66 5.68
CA LYS A 68 5.73 -10.82 6.66
C LYS A 68 6.38 -12.20 6.58
N ASP A 69 5.57 -13.25 6.42
CA ASP A 69 6.06 -14.63 6.34
C ASP A 69 6.85 -14.84 5.05
N PHE A 70 6.41 -14.25 3.95
CA PHE A 70 7.15 -14.25 2.68
C PHE A 70 8.51 -13.56 2.83
N LEU A 71 8.55 -12.36 3.43
CA LEU A 71 9.81 -11.64 3.67
C LEU A 71 10.77 -12.43 4.57
N THR A 72 10.23 -13.05 5.62
CA THR A 72 10.99 -13.91 6.54
C THR A 72 11.53 -15.14 5.82
N PHE A 73 10.71 -15.78 4.99
CA PHE A 73 11.11 -16.90 4.14
C PHE A 73 12.22 -16.50 3.18
N CYS A 74 12.10 -15.38 2.47
CA CYS A 74 13.14 -14.92 1.55
C CYS A 74 14.46 -14.65 2.26
N ASN A 75 14.44 -14.05 3.45
CA ASN A 75 15.65 -13.84 4.23
C ASN A 75 16.28 -15.16 4.69
N LYS A 76 15.48 -16.19 4.98
CA LYS A 76 15.98 -17.53 5.33
C LYS A 76 16.54 -18.27 4.11
N LYS A 77 15.81 -18.27 2.99
CA LYS A 77 16.16 -19.01 1.77
C LYS A 77 17.33 -18.36 1.04
N PHE A 78 17.19 -17.09 0.65
CA PHE A 78 18.18 -16.43 -0.21
C PHE A 78 19.33 -15.77 0.57
N LYS A 79 19.15 -15.57 1.88
CA LYS A 79 20.04 -14.86 2.80
C LYS A 79 20.21 -13.38 2.45
N ASN A 80 20.31 -12.54 3.48
CA ASN A 80 20.52 -11.10 3.33
C ASN A 80 19.42 -10.42 2.49
N ALA A 81 18.15 -10.70 2.82
CA ALA A 81 17.05 -10.06 2.11
C ALA A 81 17.01 -8.56 2.44
N GLU A 82 16.98 -7.74 1.40
CA GLU A 82 16.93 -6.28 1.46
C GLU A 82 15.65 -5.81 0.77
N VAL A 83 14.77 -5.13 1.52
CA VAL A 83 13.43 -4.76 1.05
C VAL A 83 13.41 -3.28 0.67
N PHE A 84 12.85 -2.95 -0.49
CA PHE A 84 12.56 -1.58 -0.94
C PHE A 84 11.09 -1.45 -1.34
N LEU A 85 10.55 -0.24 -1.21
CA LEU A 85 9.23 0.11 -1.74
C LEU A 85 9.38 0.98 -2.98
N TYR A 86 8.54 0.75 -3.98
CA TYR A 86 8.48 1.53 -5.21
C TYR A 86 7.03 1.65 -5.71
N THR A 87 6.40 2.77 -5.38
CA THR A 87 5.02 3.10 -5.75
C THR A 87 4.96 4.23 -6.78
N ASN A 88 3.86 4.30 -7.55
CA ASN A 88 3.52 5.47 -8.36
C ASN A 88 2.72 6.53 -7.58
N SER A 89 2.68 6.44 -6.25
CA SER A 89 2.22 7.50 -5.37
C SER A 89 3.21 8.67 -5.30
N SER A 90 2.74 9.82 -4.81
CA SER A 90 3.59 11.02 -4.62
C SER A 90 4.61 10.83 -3.51
N TYR A 91 5.69 11.61 -3.57
CA TYR A 91 6.69 11.67 -2.50
C TYR A 91 6.08 11.99 -1.14
N SER A 92 5.20 13.00 -1.08
CA SER A 92 4.62 13.50 0.17
C SER A 92 3.72 12.47 0.86
N TRP A 93 2.96 11.68 0.10
CA TRP A 93 2.15 10.59 0.66
C TRP A 93 3.03 9.44 1.14
N THR A 94 3.96 9.00 0.28
CA THR A 94 4.78 7.81 0.54
C THR A 94 5.72 8.01 1.73
N ASN A 95 6.43 9.14 1.75
CA ASN A 95 7.40 9.48 2.78
C ASN A 95 6.78 10.24 3.97
N GLY A 96 5.58 10.81 3.80
CA GLY A 96 4.83 11.48 4.88
C GLY A 96 4.20 10.51 5.89
N GLY A 97 4.09 9.23 5.54
CA GLY A 97 3.87 8.18 6.54
C GLY A 97 3.43 6.83 6.00
N LEU A 98 3.07 6.68 4.72
CA LEU A 98 2.66 5.40 4.15
C LEU A 98 3.71 4.30 4.37
N GLY A 99 4.94 4.51 3.90
CA GLY A 99 5.99 3.49 4.01
C GLY A 99 6.39 3.21 5.46
N THR A 100 6.35 4.22 6.33
CA THR A 100 6.63 4.05 7.77
C THR A 100 5.54 3.24 8.47
N ASN A 101 4.25 3.43 8.13
CA ASN A 101 3.17 2.63 8.69
C ASN A 101 3.27 1.17 8.24
N ILE A 102 3.62 0.92 6.97
CA ILE A 102 3.87 -0.43 6.44
C ILE A 102 5.04 -1.11 7.19
N GLU A 103 6.16 -0.39 7.34
CA GLU A 103 7.35 -0.87 8.08
C GLU A 103 7.00 -1.28 9.52
N LYS A 104 6.22 -0.46 10.23
CA LYS A 104 5.78 -0.76 11.60
C LYS A 104 4.81 -1.93 11.66
N ALA A 105 3.82 -2.00 10.77
CA ALA A 105 2.85 -3.10 10.72
C ALA A 105 3.52 -4.44 10.42
N LEU A 106 4.46 -4.48 9.47
CA LEU A 106 5.24 -5.68 9.15
C LEU A 106 6.23 -6.05 10.26
N LYS A 107 6.65 -5.08 11.09
CA LYS A 107 7.77 -5.20 12.03
C LYS A 107 9.06 -5.65 11.32
N ILE A 108 9.28 -5.13 10.10
CA ILE A 108 10.45 -5.41 9.26
C ILE A 108 11.01 -4.08 8.79
N LYS A 109 12.31 -3.86 8.97
CA LYS A 109 13.00 -2.66 8.45
C LYS A 109 13.01 -2.67 6.93
N ILE A 110 12.54 -1.58 6.34
CA ILE A 110 12.54 -1.36 4.89
C ILE A 110 13.66 -0.36 4.56
N ASN A 111 14.39 -0.61 3.49
CA ASN A 111 15.47 0.27 3.06
C ASN A 111 14.93 1.59 2.51
N ARG A 112 15.76 2.62 2.61
CA ARG A 112 15.50 3.96 2.08
C ARG A 112 16.40 4.24 0.87
N PRO A 113 16.00 5.14 -0.04
CA PRO A 113 14.72 5.87 -0.04
C PRO A 113 13.53 4.95 -0.39
N PHE A 114 12.32 5.39 -0.02
CA PHE A 114 11.12 4.84 -0.65
C PHE A 114 11.00 5.47 -2.04
N PHE A 115 10.97 4.66 -3.08
CA PHE A 115 10.85 5.14 -4.45
C PHE A 115 9.40 5.47 -4.77
N THR A 116 9.21 6.57 -5.48
CA THR A 116 7.90 7.17 -5.74
C THR A 116 7.73 7.48 -7.22
N ARG A 117 6.60 8.09 -7.61
CA ARG A 117 6.32 8.47 -9.01
C ARG A 117 7.45 9.29 -9.62
N GLU A 118 8.09 10.13 -8.82
CA GLU A 118 9.20 11.00 -9.21
C GLU A 118 10.45 10.22 -9.63
N ASN A 119 10.55 8.93 -9.30
CA ASN A 119 11.62 8.04 -9.76
C ASN A 119 11.26 7.25 -11.03
N SER A 120 9.98 7.28 -11.43
CA SER A 120 9.49 6.57 -12.60
C SER A 120 9.82 7.30 -13.88
N SER A 121 9.70 6.60 -15.00
CA SER A 121 9.70 7.20 -16.32
C SER A 121 8.25 7.50 -16.75
N PRO A 122 8.02 8.29 -17.81
CA PRO A 122 6.67 8.49 -18.36
C PRO A 122 5.96 7.19 -18.76
N MET A 123 6.72 6.11 -19.04
CA MET A 123 6.18 4.82 -19.48
C MET A 123 5.91 3.84 -18.33
N GLY A 124 6.27 4.18 -17.08
CA GLY A 124 6.15 3.29 -15.93
C GLY A 124 7.40 3.29 -15.06
N LYS A 125 7.44 2.36 -14.10
CA LYS A 125 8.51 2.26 -13.11
C LYS A 125 9.82 1.87 -13.78
N SER A 126 10.89 2.56 -13.39
CA SER A 126 12.24 2.38 -13.97
C SER A 126 13.20 1.79 -12.94
N LEU A 127 13.59 0.53 -13.14
CA LEU A 127 14.70 -0.06 -12.38
C LEU A 127 16.03 0.59 -12.78
N ALA A 128 16.20 1.04 -14.03
CA ALA A 128 17.40 1.77 -14.43
C ALA A 128 17.63 3.04 -13.60
N ASN A 129 16.55 3.75 -13.21
CA ASN A 129 16.65 4.95 -12.38
C ASN A 129 16.90 4.64 -10.89
N THR A 130 16.32 3.55 -10.40
CA THR A 130 16.28 3.25 -8.95
C THR A 130 17.38 2.29 -8.50
N TYR A 131 17.83 1.39 -9.37
CA TYR A 131 18.84 0.38 -9.05
C TYR A 131 20.19 0.96 -8.64
N PRO A 132 20.76 1.98 -9.31
CA PRO A 132 22.00 2.61 -8.87
C PRO A 132 21.89 3.20 -7.45
N ILE A 133 20.72 3.75 -7.11
CA ILE A 133 20.44 4.32 -5.78
C ILE A 133 20.36 3.19 -4.74
N MET A 134 19.69 2.08 -5.06
CA MET A 134 19.66 0.88 -4.21
C MET A 134 21.08 0.38 -3.94
N MET A 135 21.90 0.18 -4.97
CA MET A 135 23.29 -0.28 -4.82
C MET A 135 24.09 0.65 -3.91
N LYS A 136 24.02 1.96 -4.13
CA LYS A 136 24.71 2.96 -3.30
C LYS A 136 24.27 2.89 -1.84
N SER A 137 22.98 2.73 -1.57
CA SER A 137 22.45 2.60 -0.19
C SER A 137 22.94 1.32 0.51
N LEU A 138 23.18 0.26 -0.25
CA LEU A 138 23.60 -1.05 0.25
C LEU A 138 25.12 -1.21 0.34
N ALA A 139 25.90 -0.44 -0.43
CA ALA A 139 27.35 -0.62 -0.59
C ALA A 139 28.15 -0.57 0.73
N LYS A 140 27.66 0.13 1.76
CA LYS A 140 28.30 0.10 3.09
C LYS A 140 28.17 -1.27 3.77
N ARG A 141 27.03 -1.93 3.62
CA ARG A 141 26.77 -3.28 4.19
C ARG A 141 27.30 -4.40 3.30
N TYR A 142 27.39 -4.15 1.99
CA TYR A 142 27.86 -5.09 0.98
C TYR A 142 28.92 -4.43 0.09
N PRO A 143 30.19 -4.33 0.55
CA PRO A 143 31.24 -3.60 -0.18
C PRO A 143 31.53 -4.12 -1.59
N SER A 144 31.20 -5.39 -1.87
CA SER A 144 31.33 -5.98 -3.21
C SER A 144 30.40 -5.34 -4.24
N LEU A 145 29.35 -4.60 -3.84
CA LEU A 145 28.50 -3.83 -4.74
C LEU A 145 29.20 -2.58 -5.33
N LYS A 146 30.48 -2.36 -5.03
CA LYS A 146 31.30 -1.37 -5.74
C LYS A 146 31.82 -1.90 -7.08
N ASP A 147 31.77 -3.21 -7.29
CA ASP A 147 32.16 -3.87 -8.53
C ASP A 147 30.93 -3.99 -9.45
N GLU A 148 31.04 -3.44 -10.65
CA GLU A 148 29.95 -3.42 -11.64
C GLU A 148 29.50 -4.82 -12.06
N ASN A 149 30.43 -5.78 -12.17
CA ASN A 149 30.10 -7.17 -12.52
C ASN A 149 29.27 -7.84 -11.42
N VAL A 150 29.56 -7.50 -10.15
CA VAL A 150 28.78 -7.98 -9.00
C VAL A 150 27.40 -7.33 -8.96
N CYS A 151 27.31 -6.03 -9.28
CA CYS A 151 26.03 -5.33 -9.38
C CYS A 151 25.15 -5.92 -10.49
N GLU A 152 25.71 -6.20 -11.67
CA GLU A 152 24.96 -6.83 -12.76
C GLU A 152 24.52 -8.24 -12.36
N TYR A 153 25.39 -9.03 -11.73
CA TYR A 153 25.03 -10.34 -11.21
C TYR A 153 23.85 -10.27 -10.23
N VAL A 154 23.85 -9.31 -9.29
CA VAL A 154 22.75 -9.13 -8.33
C VAL A 154 21.45 -8.74 -9.03
N LEU A 155 21.50 -7.86 -10.04
CA LEU A 155 20.32 -7.45 -10.80
C LEU A 155 19.65 -8.64 -11.50
N GLN A 156 20.46 -9.46 -12.18
CA GLN A 156 19.99 -10.56 -13.01
C GLN A 156 19.59 -11.80 -12.21
N ASN A 157 20.14 -11.99 -11.01
CA ASN A 157 19.99 -13.26 -10.28
C ASN A 157 19.39 -13.11 -8.89
N ARG A 158 19.46 -11.93 -8.29
CA ARG A 158 19.16 -11.71 -6.87
C ARG A 158 18.28 -10.48 -6.62
N LEU A 159 17.58 -9.99 -7.64
CA LEU A 159 16.57 -8.94 -7.50
C LEU A 159 15.22 -9.42 -8.01
N ILE A 160 14.15 -9.17 -7.27
CA ILE A 160 12.78 -9.34 -7.76
C ILE A 160 11.98 -8.06 -7.56
N PHE A 161 11.08 -7.81 -8.49
CA PHE A 161 10.10 -6.73 -8.43
C PHE A 161 8.70 -7.36 -8.33
N ILE A 162 7.90 -6.99 -7.32
CA ILE A 162 6.56 -7.54 -7.10
C ILE A 162 5.52 -6.43 -7.24
N ASP A 163 4.57 -6.61 -8.15
CA ASP A 163 3.58 -5.58 -8.53
C ASP A 163 2.34 -6.28 -9.12
N ASP A 164 1.16 -5.67 -8.98
CA ASP A 164 -0.09 -6.22 -9.50
C ASP A 164 -0.30 -5.93 -11.00
N ILE A 165 0.37 -4.91 -11.54
CA ILE A 165 0.30 -4.51 -12.93
C ILE A 165 1.42 -5.21 -13.70
N ALA A 166 1.07 -6.16 -14.56
CA ALA A 166 2.03 -6.80 -15.45
C ALA A 166 2.76 -5.76 -16.33
N ASP A 167 4.07 -5.96 -16.51
CA ASP A 167 4.94 -5.08 -17.31
C ASP A 167 5.03 -3.62 -16.81
N ASN A 168 4.69 -3.34 -15.54
CA ASN A 168 4.82 -2.00 -14.96
C ASN A 168 6.28 -1.54 -14.78
N ILE A 169 7.23 -2.48 -14.78
CA ILE A 169 8.65 -2.16 -14.94
C ILE A 169 9.03 -2.19 -16.41
N ILE A 170 9.51 -1.04 -16.92
CA ILE A 170 9.78 -0.89 -18.34
C ILE A 170 11.08 -1.58 -18.78
N GLN A 171 12.07 -1.67 -17.89
CA GLN A 171 13.29 -2.46 -18.09
C GLN A 171 13.30 -3.66 -17.15
N TYR A 172 14.01 -4.72 -17.56
CA TYR A 172 14.18 -5.94 -16.77
C TYR A 172 12.85 -6.63 -16.43
N LYS A 173 11.89 -6.64 -17.37
CA LYS A 173 10.57 -7.28 -17.22
C LYS A 173 10.65 -8.71 -16.68
N GLY A 174 11.67 -9.48 -17.08
CA GLY A 174 11.94 -10.83 -16.59
C GLY A 174 12.17 -10.93 -15.07
N ARG A 175 12.40 -9.81 -14.38
CA ARG A 175 12.56 -9.71 -12.92
C ARG A 175 11.24 -9.48 -12.18
N GLN A 176 10.13 -9.30 -12.88
CA GLN A 176 8.83 -9.05 -12.27
C GLN A 176 8.10 -10.34 -11.89
N LEU A 177 7.80 -10.50 -10.61
CA LEU A 177 6.75 -11.39 -10.15
C LEU A 177 5.43 -10.61 -10.13
N VAL A 178 4.49 -11.04 -10.97
CA VAL A 178 3.17 -10.40 -11.03
C VAL A 178 2.29 -11.02 -9.94
N CYS A 179 1.55 -10.17 -9.24
CA CYS A 179 0.61 -10.61 -8.21
C CYS A 179 -0.85 -10.29 -8.60
N PRO A 180 -1.84 -11.09 -8.15
CA PRO A 180 -3.23 -10.67 -8.26
C PRO A 180 -3.46 -9.41 -7.43
N ARG A 181 -4.34 -8.53 -7.92
CA ARG A 181 -4.76 -7.32 -7.19
C ARG A 181 -5.32 -7.70 -5.82
N TYR A 182 -4.73 -7.15 -4.78
CA TYR A 182 -5.27 -7.21 -3.43
C TYR A 182 -6.26 -6.05 -3.26
N ASN A 183 -7.56 -6.35 -3.31
CA ASN A 183 -8.62 -5.33 -3.31
C ASN A 183 -9.31 -5.18 -1.95
N PHE A 184 -8.74 -5.72 -0.86
CA PHE A 184 -9.33 -5.56 0.46
C PHE A 184 -9.53 -4.08 0.77
N TRP A 185 -10.76 -3.70 1.14
CA TRP A 185 -11.10 -2.32 1.44
C TRP A 185 -11.66 -2.22 2.86
N ASN A 186 -10.92 -1.54 3.74
CA ASN A 186 -11.38 -1.26 5.09
C ASN A 186 -12.16 0.06 5.11
N LYS A 187 -13.47 -0.01 4.87
CA LYS A 187 -14.34 1.17 4.91
C LYS A 187 -14.90 1.39 6.30
N TYR A 188 -14.91 2.66 6.72
CA TYR A 188 -15.45 3.13 7.99
C TYR A 188 -15.97 4.56 7.82
N ASP A 189 -16.80 5.00 8.76
CA ASP A 189 -17.27 6.38 8.81
C ASP A 189 -16.13 7.30 9.26
N VAL A 190 -15.57 8.05 8.30
CA VAL A 190 -14.47 8.99 8.54
C VAL A 190 -14.88 10.08 9.55
N TYR A 191 -16.12 10.58 9.47
CA TYR A 191 -16.59 11.62 10.38
C TYR A 191 -16.71 11.10 11.81
N ASP A 192 -17.32 9.93 12.00
CA ASP A 192 -17.39 9.29 13.32
C ASP A 192 -15.99 9.07 13.90
N ARG A 193 -15.06 8.57 13.08
CA ARG A 193 -13.67 8.35 13.50
C ARG A 193 -12.97 9.64 13.95
N LEU A 194 -13.22 10.77 13.29
CA LEU A 194 -12.68 12.06 13.73
C LEU A 194 -13.18 12.44 15.13
N LEU A 195 -14.43 12.15 15.46
CA LEU A 195 -14.96 12.37 16.80
C LEU A 195 -14.39 11.36 17.81
N THR A 196 -14.32 10.08 17.43
CA THR A 196 -14.01 9.00 18.37
C THR A 196 -12.51 8.75 18.55
N LYS A 197 -11.72 8.66 17.48
CA LYS A 197 -10.25 8.41 17.50
C LYS A 197 -9.45 9.71 17.62
N TYR A 198 -9.90 10.80 17.00
CA TYR A 198 -9.16 12.07 17.00
C TYR A 198 -9.63 13.05 18.06
N LYS A 199 -10.81 12.80 18.67
CA LYS A 199 -11.41 13.67 19.69
C LYS A 199 -11.54 15.12 19.20
N ILE A 200 -11.85 15.31 17.92
CA ILE A 200 -12.12 16.63 17.37
C ILE A 200 -13.42 17.15 17.99
N ALA A 201 -13.36 18.37 18.52
CA ALA A 201 -14.51 19.07 19.08
C ALA A 201 -15.64 19.20 18.02
N PRO A 202 -16.88 18.77 18.31
CA PRO A 202 -17.98 18.82 17.35
C PRO A 202 -18.22 20.21 16.73
N GLU A 203 -17.97 21.27 17.48
CA GLU A 203 -18.16 22.67 17.07
C GLU A 203 -17.24 23.07 15.91
N ILE A 204 -16.12 22.37 15.71
CA ILE A 204 -15.25 22.58 14.54
C ILE A 204 -16.02 22.30 13.24
N PHE A 205 -16.97 21.36 13.28
CA PHE A 205 -17.77 21.00 12.13
C PHE A 205 -18.94 21.95 11.87
N ASP A 206 -19.13 23.00 12.66
CA ASP A 206 -20.10 24.08 12.37
C ASP A 206 -19.56 25.11 11.36
N ASP A 207 -18.27 25.00 11.03
CA ASP A 207 -17.62 25.82 10.03
C ASP A 207 -18.17 25.54 8.62
N LYS A 208 -18.67 26.59 7.96
CA LYS A 208 -19.23 26.49 6.60
C LYS A 208 -18.23 25.92 5.59
N ASP A 209 -16.95 26.26 5.69
CA ASP A 209 -15.93 25.76 4.76
C ASP A 209 -15.73 24.25 4.95
N ILE A 210 -15.72 23.78 6.21
CA ILE A 210 -15.60 22.36 6.54
C ILE A 210 -16.87 21.60 6.11
N LEU A 211 -18.05 22.15 6.37
CA LEU A 211 -19.33 21.54 5.97
C LEU A 211 -19.45 21.41 4.45
N ASN A 212 -19.03 22.43 3.70
CA ASN A 212 -18.99 22.37 2.25
C ASN A 212 -18.03 21.29 1.77
N TYR A 213 -16.81 21.24 2.34
CA TYR A 213 -15.84 20.19 2.00
C TYR A 213 -16.39 18.78 2.26
N LEU A 214 -17.04 18.56 3.41
CA LEU A 214 -17.68 17.28 3.73
C LEU A 214 -18.75 16.92 2.71
N HIS A 215 -19.59 17.87 2.31
CA HIS A 215 -20.63 17.65 1.31
C HIS A 215 -20.06 17.31 -0.08
N GLU A 216 -19.11 18.10 -0.56
CA GLU A 216 -18.46 17.91 -1.88
C GLU A 216 -17.75 16.56 -1.98
N ASN A 217 -17.15 16.10 -0.87
CA ASN A 217 -16.48 14.80 -0.78
C ASN A 217 -17.43 13.68 -0.34
N LYS A 218 -18.74 13.94 -0.26
CA LYS A 218 -19.78 12.96 0.09
C LYS A 218 -19.59 12.32 1.47
N ILE A 219 -18.97 13.00 2.41
CA ILE A 219 -18.83 12.57 3.80
C ILE A 219 -20.09 12.95 4.56
N LEU A 220 -20.80 11.94 5.04
CA LEU A 220 -22.15 12.11 5.58
C LEU A 220 -22.12 12.60 7.02
N VAL A 221 -22.58 13.83 7.21
CA VAL A 221 -22.69 14.47 8.53
C VAL A 221 -24.08 15.08 8.68
N TYR A 222 -24.68 14.88 9.85
CA TYR A 222 -25.79 15.72 10.28
C TYR A 222 -25.22 16.95 10.98
N ASN A 223 -25.59 18.14 10.51
CA ASN A 223 -25.22 19.39 11.15
C ASN A 223 -26.29 20.47 10.88
N ALA A 224 -26.79 21.12 11.95
CA ALA A 224 -27.83 22.14 11.85
C ALA A 224 -27.39 23.41 11.10
N ASN A 225 -26.09 23.67 11.02
CA ASN A 225 -25.48 24.79 10.29
C ASN A 225 -25.16 24.46 8.82
N GLY A 226 -25.39 23.20 8.39
CA GLY A 226 -25.08 22.72 7.05
C GLY A 226 -26.07 23.12 5.96
N ASN A 227 -25.89 22.52 4.79
CA ASN A 227 -26.85 22.62 3.68
C ASN A 227 -28.13 21.82 3.97
N GLU A 228 -29.09 21.86 3.05
CA GLU A 228 -30.39 21.18 3.20
C GLU A 228 -30.25 19.68 3.48
N PHE A 229 -29.33 19.00 2.82
CA PHE A 229 -29.06 17.57 3.03
C PHE A 229 -28.46 17.29 4.41
N GLN A 230 -27.49 18.10 4.83
CA GLN A 230 -26.82 17.96 6.14
C GLN A 230 -27.75 18.30 7.30
N LYS A 231 -28.79 19.12 7.08
CA LYS A 231 -29.83 19.43 8.07
C LYS A 231 -30.88 18.33 8.22
N ASN A 232 -30.95 17.39 7.29
CA ASN A 232 -31.95 16.33 7.30
C ASN A 232 -31.40 15.05 7.96
N LYS A 233 -31.76 14.83 9.23
CA LYS A 233 -31.34 13.63 10.00
C LYS A 233 -31.76 12.33 9.32
N GLU A 234 -32.97 12.27 8.78
CA GLU A 234 -33.52 11.06 8.15
C GLU A 234 -32.76 10.73 6.86
N TYR A 235 -32.52 11.73 6.01
CA TYR A 235 -31.70 11.57 4.81
C TYR A 235 -30.31 11.01 5.15
N ILE A 236 -29.61 11.61 6.13
CA ILE A 236 -28.27 11.14 6.53
C ILE A 236 -28.32 9.71 7.06
N ALA A 237 -29.32 9.35 7.85
CA ALA A 237 -29.47 7.99 8.39
C ALA A 237 -29.74 6.97 7.27
N ILE A 238 -30.64 7.27 6.34
CA ILE A 238 -30.98 6.41 5.19
C ILE A 238 -29.76 6.23 4.29
N GLU A 239 -29.07 7.32 3.94
CA GLU A 239 -27.90 7.27 3.06
C GLU A 239 -26.74 6.49 3.72
N LYS A 240 -26.52 6.63 5.03
CA LYS A 240 -25.55 5.78 5.77
C LYS A 240 -25.94 4.30 5.73
N ALA A 241 -27.20 3.97 5.97
CA ALA A 241 -27.68 2.59 5.91
C ALA A 241 -27.55 2.01 4.50
N TYR A 242 -27.94 2.77 3.47
CA TYR A 242 -27.79 2.38 2.07
C TYR A 242 -26.33 2.10 1.71
N ARG A 243 -25.40 2.97 2.12
CA ARG A 243 -23.97 2.77 1.88
C ARG A 243 -23.43 1.54 2.60
N ALA A 244 -23.80 1.32 3.85
CA ALA A 244 -23.39 0.13 4.60
C ALA A 244 -23.86 -1.17 3.90
N ILE A 245 -25.11 -1.21 3.42
CA ILE A 245 -25.64 -2.35 2.65
C ILE A 245 -24.86 -2.51 1.33
N ARG A 246 -24.65 -1.42 0.59
CA ARG A 246 -23.91 -1.46 -0.68
C ARG A 246 -22.48 -1.94 -0.47
N GLU A 247 -21.82 -1.50 0.59
CA GLU A 247 -20.46 -1.94 0.95
C GLU A 247 -20.42 -3.42 1.28
N GLU A 248 -21.39 -3.92 2.04
CA GLU A 248 -21.50 -5.35 2.32
C GLU A 248 -21.72 -6.16 1.04
N LEU A 249 -22.57 -5.66 0.13
CA LEU A 249 -22.80 -6.27 -1.18
C LEU A 249 -21.57 -6.21 -2.07
N THR A 250 -20.85 -5.08 -2.15
CA THR A 250 -19.59 -4.97 -2.88
C THR A 250 -18.54 -5.90 -2.29
N ARG A 251 -18.44 -5.99 -0.96
CA ARG A 251 -17.56 -6.96 -0.30
C ARG A 251 -17.95 -8.40 -0.63
N LYS A 252 -19.21 -8.68 -0.97
CA LYS A 252 -19.69 -10.00 -1.44
C LYS A 252 -19.51 -10.20 -2.96
N GLN A 253 -19.61 -9.14 -3.76
CA GLN A 253 -19.54 -9.12 -5.23
C GLN A 253 -18.12 -8.99 -5.79
N GLU A 254 -17.19 -8.34 -5.09
CA GLU A 254 -15.74 -8.40 -5.39
C GLU A 254 -15.17 -9.80 -5.16
N ILE A 255 -15.98 -10.69 -4.60
CA ILE A 255 -15.72 -12.12 -4.49
C ILE A 255 -16.52 -12.89 -5.55
N ALA A 256 -17.07 -12.26 -6.58
CA ALA A 256 -17.63 -12.98 -7.71
C ALA A 256 -16.53 -13.29 -8.73
N ASP A 257 -16.50 -14.52 -9.25
CA ASP A 257 -15.57 -14.87 -10.33
C ASP A 257 -15.94 -14.12 -11.63
N ALA A 258 -15.13 -14.30 -12.68
CA ALA A 258 -15.36 -13.71 -14.00
C ALA A 258 -16.72 -14.07 -14.64
N ASN A 259 -17.48 -15.01 -14.07
CA ASN A 259 -18.80 -15.43 -14.52
C ASN A 259 -19.93 -14.98 -13.57
N GLY A 260 -19.65 -14.11 -12.61
CA GLY A 260 -20.64 -13.58 -11.68
C GLY A 260 -21.10 -14.58 -10.61
N LYS A 261 -20.39 -15.70 -10.42
CA LYS A 261 -20.70 -16.64 -9.34
C LYS A 261 -20.06 -16.17 -8.03
N PRO A 262 -20.79 -16.19 -6.89
CA PRO A 262 -20.20 -15.90 -5.60
C PRO A 262 -19.13 -16.93 -5.27
N VAL A 263 -17.87 -16.50 -5.24
CA VAL A 263 -16.74 -17.22 -4.69
C VAL A 263 -16.73 -16.93 -3.19
N VAL A 264 -16.50 -17.96 -2.39
CA VAL A 264 -16.19 -17.80 -0.96
C VAL A 264 -14.94 -16.93 -0.85
N VAL A 265 -14.79 -16.09 0.18
CA VAL A 265 -13.51 -15.41 0.47
C VAL A 265 -12.44 -16.50 0.63
N VAL A 266 -11.79 -16.88 -0.46
CA VAL A 266 -10.58 -17.66 -0.39
C VAL A 266 -9.60 -16.67 0.20
N ALA A 267 -9.15 -16.93 1.42
CA ALA A 267 -8.10 -16.15 2.06
C ALA A 267 -7.02 -15.84 1.01
N ASP A 268 -6.61 -14.58 0.85
CA ASP A 268 -5.57 -14.25 -0.14
C ASP A 268 -4.35 -15.13 0.16
N THR A 269 -4.07 -16.05 -0.77
CA THR A 269 -3.03 -17.07 -0.63
C THR A 269 -1.82 -16.75 -1.48
N TYR A 270 -1.73 -15.57 -2.11
CA TYR A 270 -0.69 -15.28 -3.08
C TYR A 270 0.71 -15.49 -2.50
N PHE A 271 1.00 -14.85 -1.36
CA PHE A 271 2.32 -14.98 -0.72
C PHE A 271 2.59 -16.40 -0.23
N ASN A 272 1.59 -17.13 0.26
CA ASN A 272 1.74 -18.55 0.64
C ASN A 272 2.04 -19.45 -0.56
N ASN A 273 1.35 -19.24 -1.68
CA ASN A 273 1.60 -19.95 -2.92
C ASN A 273 2.96 -19.60 -3.50
N LEU A 274 3.38 -18.34 -3.40
CA LEU A 274 4.70 -17.88 -3.83
C LEU A 274 5.81 -18.53 -2.99
N ILE A 275 5.67 -18.57 -1.66
CA ILE A 275 6.58 -19.32 -0.77
C ILE A 275 6.68 -20.78 -1.22
N LYS A 276 5.54 -21.44 -1.49
CA LYS A 276 5.50 -22.85 -1.93
C LYS A 276 6.20 -23.08 -3.27
N GLU A 277 6.08 -22.16 -4.23
CA GLU A 277 6.80 -22.30 -5.49
C GLU A 277 8.31 -22.05 -5.34
N LEU A 278 8.69 -21.03 -4.54
CA LEU A 278 10.09 -20.71 -4.26
C LEU A 278 10.78 -21.76 -3.38
N SER A 279 10.05 -22.51 -2.55
CA SER A 279 10.62 -23.56 -1.69
C SER A 279 11.00 -24.83 -2.45
N LYS A 280 10.66 -24.95 -3.73
CA LYS A 280 10.96 -26.14 -4.53
C LYS A 280 12.46 -26.28 -4.76
N LYS A 281 12.97 -27.52 -4.67
CA LYS A 281 14.40 -27.85 -4.85
C LYS A 281 15.00 -27.33 -6.16
N LYS A 282 14.20 -27.17 -7.21
CA LYS A 282 14.63 -26.63 -8.50
C LYS A 282 14.93 -25.13 -8.49
N ILE A 283 14.52 -24.41 -7.45
CA ILE A 283 14.80 -22.99 -7.25
C ILE A 283 16.02 -22.90 -6.32
N SER A 284 17.15 -22.47 -6.88
CA SER A 284 18.39 -22.27 -6.12
C SER A 284 18.19 -21.25 -4.99
N ASP A 285 18.94 -21.42 -3.91
CA ASP A 285 19.02 -20.45 -2.82
C ASP A 285 19.90 -19.24 -3.19
N GLU A 286 20.71 -19.37 -4.24
CA GLU A 286 21.64 -18.31 -4.67
C GLU A 286 21.15 -17.50 -5.86
N VAL A 287 20.32 -18.12 -6.70
CA VAL A 287 19.92 -17.59 -8.01
C VAL A 287 18.43 -17.80 -8.21
N LEU A 288 17.73 -16.73 -8.56
CA LEU A 288 16.38 -16.77 -9.09
C LEU A 288 16.42 -16.22 -10.52
N THR A 289 16.38 -17.11 -11.52
CA THR A 289 16.47 -16.74 -12.94
C THR A 289 15.16 -16.21 -13.50
N ASP A 290 15.21 -15.52 -14.64
CA ASP A 290 14.02 -15.05 -15.36
C ASP A 290 13.07 -16.20 -15.72
N LYS A 291 13.63 -17.35 -16.16
CA LYS A 291 12.86 -18.57 -16.41
C LYS A 291 12.14 -19.07 -15.16
N ASN A 292 12.75 -18.94 -13.98
CA ASN A 292 12.06 -19.30 -12.74
C ASN A 292 10.89 -18.36 -12.47
N ILE A 293 11.08 -17.05 -12.67
CA ILE A 293 10.07 -16.02 -12.45
C ILE A 293 8.90 -16.22 -13.42
N GLU A 294 9.19 -16.41 -14.71
CA GLU A 294 8.18 -16.71 -15.74
C GLU A 294 7.37 -17.97 -15.39
N LEU A 295 8.03 -19.06 -15.00
CA LEU A 295 7.36 -20.28 -14.57
C LEU A 295 6.50 -20.09 -13.31
N ILE A 296 6.90 -19.20 -12.40
CA ILE A 296 6.13 -18.88 -11.19
C ILE A 296 4.89 -18.06 -11.57
N ASN A 297 5.06 -16.98 -12.35
CA ASN A 297 3.96 -16.16 -12.84
C ASN A 297 2.92 -17.02 -13.58
N GLY A 298 3.39 -17.86 -14.51
CA GLY A 298 2.53 -18.77 -15.28
C GLY A 298 1.72 -19.73 -14.41
N LYS A 299 2.17 -20.07 -13.19
CA LYS A 299 1.43 -20.92 -12.26
C LYS A 299 0.52 -20.17 -11.29
N LEU A 300 0.95 -18.99 -10.86
CA LEU A 300 0.22 -18.20 -9.88
C LEU A 300 -0.92 -17.40 -10.51
N LEU A 301 -0.85 -17.15 -11.82
CA LEU A 301 -1.86 -16.36 -12.56
C LEU A 301 -2.79 -17.21 -13.44
N SER A 302 -2.53 -18.50 -13.63
CA SER A 302 -3.36 -19.40 -14.46
C SER A 302 -4.51 -20.08 -13.70
N ARG A 303 -4.90 -19.52 -12.56
CA ARG A 303 -6.01 -20.01 -11.71
C ARG A 303 -7.13 -19.01 -11.71
#